data_AF-A0A924WLQ0-F1
#
_entry.id   AF-A0A924WLQ0-F1
#
_cell.length_a   1.000
_cell.length_b   1.000
_cell.length_c   1.000
_cell.angle_alpha   90.00
_cell.angle_beta   90.00
_cell.angle_gamma   90.00
#
_symmetry.space_group_name_H-M   'P 1'
#
loop_
_entity.id
_entity.type
_entity.pdbx_description
1 polymer ?
#
loop_
_entity_poly.entity_id
_entity_poly.type
_entity_poly.pdbx_seq_one_letter_code
_entity_poly.pdbx_strand_id
1 'polypeptide(L)'
;MEDKESHSKTVDAVVSEFQSDVDKGLSQDEASGRLQRLGANELTEKPRPGFLALLWDQFNNYLVIILIVAAILAALLGEYVDSVAIMCIVVLNAVIGVIQESKAEQALAALKKMAAPTAQVIRDGYQIAVPSRDLVPGDIVLLEAGNYVPADLRLVSTVNLKIEEASLTGESVPVEKSAALVLDKEAGLGDRKNSAFLSTMVTYGRGKGLVIGTGMRTQIGLIAEMIQSYEEEATPLQQKLEHLGKVLGTACIAICLVVLVYGLFRDTRLTDVLNIGFLNYWEAEKKDIVNLILTAVSLAIAAVPEGLPAIVTICLALGMQRMIKHTALIRKLPAVETLGCATVV
;
A
#
# COMPACT_ATOMS: atom_id res chain seq x y z
N MET A 1 18.21 -17.91 12.25
CA MET A 1 18.35 -19.16 11.49
C MET A 1 17.17 -19.24 10.57
N GLU A 2 17.43 -19.09 9.27
CA GLU A 2 16.49 -19.36 8.19
C GLU A 2 17.01 -20.63 7.52
N ASP A 3 16.28 -21.74 7.62
CA ASP A 3 16.67 -22.94 6.89
C ASP A 3 15.80 -23.11 5.64
N LYS A 4 16.24 -22.46 4.56
CA LYS A 4 15.61 -22.58 3.23
C LYS A 4 15.72 -24.00 2.65
N GLU A 5 16.60 -24.83 3.22
CA GLU A 5 16.93 -26.17 2.75
C GLU A 5 16.49 -27.29 3.70
N SER A 6 15.65 -27.00 4.70
CA SER A 6 15.17 -27.98 5.69
C SER A 6 14.50 -29.22 5.06
N HIS A 7 13.91 -29.07 3.87
CA HIS A 7 13.34 -30.17 3.09
C HIS A 7 14.38 -31.17 2.54
N SER A 8 15.64 -30.74 2.40
CA SER A 8 16.76 -31.57 1.91
C SER A 8 17.56 -32.23 3.04
N LYS A 9 17.20 -31.97 4.30
CA LYS A 9 17.86 -32.51 5.48
C LYS A 9 16.98 -33.58 6.16
N THR A 10 17.65 -34.46 6.91
CA THR A 10 16.98 -35.41 7.79
C THR A 10 16.32 -34.69 8.97
N VAL A 11 15.27 -35.29 9.54
CA VAL A 11 14.54 -34.73 10.68
C VAL A 11 15.49 -34.42 11.85
N ASP A 12 16.39 -35.35 12.19
CA ASP A 12 17.33 -35.18 13.31
C ASP A 12 18.29 -34.01 13.10
N ALA A 13 18.74 -33.79 11.86
CA ALA A 13 19.64 -32.68 11.52
C ALA A 13 18.93 -31.34 11.69
N VAL A 14 17.70 -31.22 11.18
CA VAL A 14 16.90 -29.99 11.31
C VAL A 14 16.55 -29.72 12.78
N VAL A 15 16.12 -30.73 13.53
CA VAL A 15 15.79 -30.58 14.96
C VAL A 15 17.01 -30.13 15.76
N SER A 16 18.19 -30.69 15.47
CA SER A 16 19.45 -30.28 16.10
C SER A 16 19.85 -28.84 15.74
N GLU A 17 19.65 -28.44 14.49
CA GLU A 17 19.95 -27.08 14.02
C GLU A 17 19.09 -26.03 14.73
N PHE A 18 17.80 -26.32 14.92
CA PHE A 18 16.88 -25.44 15.63
C PHE A 18 16.92 -25.61 17.16
N GLN A 19 17.83 -26.45 17.68
CA GLN A 19 17.99 -26.74 19.11
C GLN A 19 16.65 -27.08 19.79
N SER A 20 15.84 -27.92 19.13
CA SER A 20 14.53 -28.33 19.63
C SER A 20 14.52 -29.82 19.99
N ASP A 21 13.45 -30.28 20.62
CA ASP A 21 13.22 -31.68 20.97
C ASP A 21 11.87 -32.12 20.37
N VAL A 22 11.83 -33.28 19.71
CA VAL A 22 10.64 -33.78 19.02
C VAL A 22 9.49 -34.12 19.99
N ASP A 23 9.84 -34.57 21.20
CA ASP A 23 8.90 -35.06 22.20
C ASP A 23 8.61 -34.02 23.28
N LYS A 24 9.62 -33.25 23.67
CA LYS A 24 9.48 -32.20 24.69
C LYS A 24 9.18 -30.82 24.10
N GLY A 25 9.48 -30.59 22.83
CA GLY A 25 9.41 -29.25 22.24
C GLY A 25 10.38 -28.27 22.89
N LEU A 26 10.13 -26.97 22.68
CA LEU A 26 10.90 -25.90 23.33
C LEU A 26 10.44 -25.69 24.77
N SER A 27 11.33 -25.17 25.60
CA SER A 27 10.92 -24.63 26.91
C SER A 27 10.15 -23.32 26.74
N GLN A 28 9.25 -23.01 27.67
CA GLN A 28 8.47 -21.77 27.61
C GLN A 28 9.34 -20.51 27.69
N ASP A 29 10.43 -20.55 28.47
CA ASP A 29 11.39 -19.45 28.57
C ASP A 29 12.15 -19.24 27.25
N GLU A 30 12.57 -20.32 26.60
CA GLU A 30 13.25 -20.24 25.32
C GLU A 30 12.33 -19.74 24.21
N ALA A 31 11.08 -20.22 24.18
CA ALA A 31 10.09 -19.74 23.23
C ALA A 31 9.84 -18.24 23.40
N SER A 32 9.69 -17.76 24.64
CA SER A 32 9.55 -16.34 24.95
C SER A 32 10.80 -15.52 24.54
N GLY A 33 11.99 -16.04 24.80
CA GLY A 33 13.25 -15.43 24.40
C GLY A 33 13.42 -15.33 22.88
N ARG A 34 13.00 -16.37 22.13
CA ARG A 34 12.97 -16.37 20.66
C ARG A 34 11.93 -15.38 20.13
N LEU A 35 10.75 -15.29 20.76
CA LEU A 35 9.69 -14.37 20.36
C LEU A 35 10.15 -12.90 20.46
N GLN A 36 10.86 -12.55 21.53
CA GLN A 36 11.42 -11.21 21.69
C GLN A 36 12.51 -10.88 20.66
N ARG A 37 13.32 -11.87 20.25
CA ARG A 37 14.42 -11.67 19.29
C ARG A 37 13.99 -11.71 17.82
N LEU A 38 13.04 -12.58 17.49
CA LEU A 38 12.63 -12.87 16.11
C LEU A 38 11.34 -12.17 15.71
N GLY A 39 10.56 -11.69 16.68
CA GLY A 39 9.26 -11.08 16.46
C GLY A 39 8.14 -12.10 16.39
N ALA A 40 6.92 -11.58 16.35
CA ALA A 40 5.70 -12.37 16.24
C ALA A 40 5.55 -13.04 14.86
N ASN A 41 4.87 -14.17 14.83
CA ASN A 41 4.43 -14.85 13.60
C ASN A 41 3.22 -14.11 13.01
N GLU A 42 3.48 -12.94 12.44
CA GLU A 42 2.48 -12.14 11.73
C GLU A 42 3.06 -11.56 10.44
N LEU A 43 2.21 -11.46 9.42
CA LEU A 43 2.56 -10.77 8.19
C LEU A 43 2.58 -9.27 8.49
N THR A 44 3.72 -8.64 8.22
CA THR A 44 3.88 -7.20 8.43
C THR A 44 3.21 -6.48 7.26
N GLU A 45 2.24 -5.60 7.55
CA GLU A 45 1.69 -4.69 6.54
C GLU A 45 2.58 -3.45 6.46
N LYS A 46 2.84 -2.94 5.25
CA LYS A 46 3.48 -1.63 5.06
C LYS A 46 2.77 -0.56 5.89
N PRO A 47 3.51 0.30 6.61
CA PRO A 47 2.91 1.39 7.36
C PRO A 47 2.15 2.30 6.39
N ARG A 48 0.90 2.61 6.73
CA ARG A 48 0.08 3.51 5.94
C ARG A 48 0.72 4.90 5.91
N PRO A 49 0.59 5.65 4.81
CA PRO A 49 0.98 7.05 4.81
C PRO A 49 0.27 7.77 5.96
N GLY A 50 1.04 8.45 6.79
CA GLY A 50 0.49 9.23 7.90
C GLY A 50 -0.34 10.41 7.37
N PHE A 51 -1.19 10.99 8.23
CA PHE A 51 -1.96 12.19 7.90
C PHE A 51 -1.10 13.31 7.29
N LEU A 52 0.11 13.50 7.81
CA LEU A 52 1.06 14.50 7.29
C LEU A 52 1.61 14.17 5.90
N ALA A 53 1.82 12.88 5.60
CA ALA A 53 2.28 12.45 4.28
C ALA A 53 1.16 12.64 3.25
N LEU A 54 -0.06 12.23 3.58
CA LEU A 54 -1.26 12.46 2.75
C LEU A 54 -1.48 13.96 2.50
N LEU A 55 -1.32 14.78 3.54
CA LEU A 55 -1.43 16.23 3.41
C LEU A 55 -0.32 16.79 2.51
N TRP A 56 0.94 16.35 2.68
CA TRP A 56 2.05 16.76 1.82
C TRP A 56 1.82 16.43 0.35
N ASP A 57 1.27 15.26 0.05
CA ASP A 57 0.93 14.87 -1.32
C ASP A 57 -0.15 15.78 -1.94
N GLN A 58 -1.12 16.27 -1.14
CA GLN A 58 -2.08 17.27 -1.61
C GLN A 58 -1.39 18.61 -1.95
N PHE A 59 -0.38 19.03 -1.18
CA PHE A 59 0.37 20.26 -1.43
C PHE A 59 1.35 20.13 -2.62
N ASN A 60 1.81 18.93 -2.94
CA ASN A 60 2.72 18.66 -4.05
C ASN A 60 2.00 18.56 -5.42
N ASN A 61 0.68 18.79 -5.46
CA ASN A 61 -0.08 18.80 -6.69
C ASN A 61 0.22 20.08 -7.52
N TYR A 62 0.52 19.91 -8.81
CA TYR A 62 0.85 21.00 -9.73
C TYR A 62 -0.16 22.17 -9.71
N LEU A 63 -1.46 21.88 -9.67
CA LEU A 63 -2.50 22.93 -9.64
C LEU A 63 -2.55 23.63 -8.28
N VAL A 64 -2.35 22.90 -7.20
CA VAL A 64 -2.29 23.46 -5.84
C VAL A 64 -1.08 24.36 -5.68
N ILE A 65 0.08 23.97 -6.24
CA ILE A 65 1.28 24.82 -6.26
C ILE A 65 1.02 26.15 -6.98
N ILE A 66 0.30 26.13 -8.11
CA ILE A 66 -0.07 27.37 -8.83
C ILE A 66 -0.93 28.28 -7.94
N LEU A 67 -1.91 27.73 -7.24
CA LEU A 67 -2.77 28.49 -6.32
C LEU A 67 -1.98 29.06 -5.13
N ILE A 68 -1.03 28.30 -4.59
CA ILE A 68 -0.15 28.77 -3.51
C ILE A 68 0.73 29.92 -3.99
N VAL A 69 1.33 29.82 -5.17
CA VAL A 69 2.11 30.91 -5.77
C VAL A 69 1.23 32.14 -5.98
N ALA A 70 0.00 31.97 -6.48
CA ALA A 70 -0.95 33.06 -6.66
C ALA A 70 -1.34 33.74 -5.32
N ALA A 71 -1.57 32.96 -4.26
CA ALA A 71 -1.87 33.48 -2.92
C ALA A 71 -0.69 34.26 -2.32
N ILE A 72 0.54 33.80 -2.54
CA ILE A 72 1.76 34.50 -2.12
C ILE A 72 1.90 35.81 -2.89
N LEU A 73 1.70 35.81 -4.20
CA LEU A 73 1.75 37.03 -5.02
C LEU A 73 0.70 38.06 -4.56
N ALA A 74 -0.54 37.65 -4.30
CA ALA A 74 -1.57 38.54 -3.79
C ALA A 74 -1.21 39.14 -2.41
N ALA A 75 -0.65 38.32 -1.51
CA ALA A 75 -0.19 38.79 -0.19
C ALA A 75 0.93 39.83 -0.30
N LEU A 76 1.92 39.59 -1.17
CA LEU A 76 3.05 40.51 -1.38
C LEU A 76 2.60 41.86 -1.96
N LEU A 77 1.49 41.87 -2.71
CA LEU A 77 0.90 43.08 -3.27
C LEU A 77 0.03 43.86 -2.27
N GLY A 78 -0.20 43.31 -1.06
CA GLY A 78 -1.00 43.93 0.00
C GLY A 78 -2.48 43.54 -0.03
N GLU A 79 -2.86 42.60 -0.91
CA GLU A 79 -4.24 42.14 -1.09
C GLU A 79 -4.53 40.93 -0.21
N TYR A 80 -4.60 41.21 1.10
CA TYR A 80 -4.76 40.18 2.12
C TYR A 80 -6.10 39.45 2.02
N VAL A 81 -7.17 40.11 1.56
CA VAL A 81 -8.49 39.48 1.44
C VAL A 81 -8.46 38.38 0.39
N ASP A 82 -7.93 38.67 -0.80
CA ASP A 82 -7.83 37.70 -1.90
C ASP A 82 -6.85 36.57 -1.56
N SER A 83 -5.70 36.90 -0.96
CA SER A 83 -4.73 35.91 -0.51
C SER A 83 -5.32 34.94 0.52
N VAL A 84 -6.04 35.46 1.53
CA VAL A 84 -6.72 34.65 2.54
C VAL A 84 -7.82 33.79 1.90
N ALA A 85 -8.60 34.34 0.97
CA ALA A 85 -9.63 33.57 0.25
C ALA A 85 -9.04 32.39 -0.53
N ILE A 86 -7.96 32.61 -1.28
CA ILE A 86 -7.26 31.55 -2.04
C ILE A 86 -6.68 30.51 -1.08
N MET A 87 -6.05 30.94 0.01
CA MET A 87 -5.49 30.04 1.02
C MET A 87 -6.57 29.18 1.67
N CYS A 88 -7.75 29.74 1.95
CA CYS A 88 -8.90 28.98 2.45
C CYS A 88 -9.34 27.89 1.47
N ILE A 89 -9.36 28.16 0.16
CA ILE A 89 -9.70 27.16 -0.87
C ILE A 89 -8.69 26.01 -0.86
N VAL A 90 -7.38 26.32 -0.84
CA VAL A 90 -6.31 25.32 -0.81
C VAL A 90 -6.42 24.42 0.42
N VAL A 91 -6.63 25.00 1.61
CA VAL A 91 -6.78 24.24 2.86
C VAL A 91 -8.03 23.37 2.82
N LEU A 92 -9.15 23.92 2.35
CA LEU A 92 -10.41 23.18 2.27
C LEU A 92 -10.30 21.99 1.29
N ASN A 93 -9.68 22.18 0.13
CA ASN A 93 -9.42 21.12 -0.84
C ASN A 93 -8.50 20.03 -0.27
N ALA A 94 -7.42 20.41 0.43
CA ALA A 94 -6.53 19.45 1.08
C ALA A 94 -7.26 18.61 2.15
N VAL A 95 -8.06 19.25 3.01
CA VAL A 95 -8.84 18.55 4.05
C VAL A 95 -9.87 17.62 3.44
N ILE A 96 -10.61 18.06 2.41
CA ILE A 96 -11.58 17.22 1.71
C ILE A 96 -10.87 16.02 1.06
N GLY A 97 -9.72 16.23 0.41
CA GLY A 97 -8.92 15.17 -0.20
C GLY A 97 -8.54 14.08 0.80
N VAL A 98 -7.97 14.47 1.95
CA VAL A 98 -7.55 13.52 2.99
C VAL A 98 -8.74 12.76 3.60
N ILE A 99 -9.90 13.42 3.80
CA ILE A 99 -11.10 12.76 4.33
C ILE A 99 -11.67 11.75 3.31
N GLN A 100 -11.68 12.09 2.02
CA GLN A 100 -12.18 11.20 0.97
C GLN A 100 -11.34 9.94 0.83
N GLU A 101 -10.01 10.08 0.92
CA GLU A 101 -9.07 8.98 0.82
C GLU A 101 -9.12 8.07 2.05
N SER A 102 -9.14 8.64 3.26
CA SER A 102 -9.15 7.86 4.51
C SER A 102 -10.41 7.00 4.71
N LYS A 103 -11.57 7.40 4.16
CA LYS A 103 -12.83 6.64 4.33
C LYS A 103 -12.87 5.36 3.51
N ALA A 104 -12.22 5.33 2.34
CA ALA A 104 -12.19 4.13 1.49
C ALA A 104 -11.40 2.99 2.13
N GLU A 105 -10.32 3.30 2.84
CA GLU A 105 -9.41 2.31 3.42
C GLU A 105 -9.89 1.71 4.75
N GLN A 106 -10.56 2.50 5.60
CA GLN A 106 -11.00 2.04 6.92
C GLN A 106 -12.00 0.88 6.85
N ALA A 107 -12.85 0.85 5.82
CA ALA A 107 -13.82 -0.22 5.60
C ALA A 107 -13.15 -1.59 5.34
N LEU A 108 -12.00 -1.60 4.64
CA LEU A 108 -11.23 -2.82 4.38
C LEU A 108 -10.44 -3.30 5.60
N ALA A 109 -9.93 -2.36 6.41
CA ALA A 109 -9.11 -2.68 7.58
C ALA A 109 -9.90 -3.39 8.69
N ALA A 110 -11.17 -3.01 8.91
CA ALA A 110 -12.00 -3.60 9.95
C ALA A 110 -12.32 -5.08 9.72
N LEU A 111 -12.42 -5.50 8.46
CA LEU A 111 -12.71 -6.91 8.10
C LEU A 111 -11.51 -7.84 8.34
N LYS A 112 -10.27 -7.35 8.25
CA LYS A 112 -9.05 -8.16 8.42
C LYS A 112 -8.75 -8.56 9.88
N LYS A 113 -9.23 -7.79 10.87
CA LYS A 113 -8.80 -7.92 12.27
C LYS A 113 -9.54 -9.01 13.07
N MET A 114 -10.54 -9.69 12.50
CA MET A 114 -11.48 -10.53 13.26
C MET A 114 -11.18 -12.04 13.29
N ALA A 115 -10.04 -12.51 12.76
CA ALA A 115 -9.71 -13.94 12.73
C ALA A 115 -8.22 -14.20 13.02
N ALA A 116 -7.82 -14.24 14.28
CA ALA A 116 -6.49 -14.73 14.66
C ALA A 116 -6.59 -16.23 15.00
N PRO A 117 -5.99 -17.13 14.20
CA PRO A 117 -6.04 -18.57 14.46
C PRO A 117 -5.20 -18.96 15.68
N THR A 118 -5.64 -19.99 16.40
CA THR A 118 -4.85 -20.65 17.47
C THR A 118 -4.15 -21.89 16.93
N ALA A 119 -3.00 -22.22 17.50
CA ALA A 119 -2.18 -23.38 17.14
C ALA A 119 -1.93 -24.27 18.36
N GLN A 120 -1.90 -25.59 18.15
CA GLN A 120 -1.52 -26.56 19.18
C GLN A 120 -0.01 -26.83 19.07
N VAL A 121 0.73 -26.63 20.16
CA VAL A 121 2.18 -26.86 20.22
C VAL A 121 2.56 -27.75 21.39
N ILE A 122 3.75 -28.35 21.30
CA ILE A 122 4.40 -29.01 22.42
C ILE A 122 5.44 -28.05 23.00
N ARG A 123 5.29 -27.68 24.27
CA ARG A 123 6.30 -26.93 25.04
C ARG A 123 6.43 -27.56 26.43
N ASP A 124 7.66 -27.68 26.93
CA ASP A 124 7.97 -28.36 28.20
C ASP A 124 7.40 -29.79 28.31
N GLY A 125 7.19 -30.47 27.17
CA GLY A 125 6.57 -31.81 27.09
C GLY A 125 5.05 -31.83 27.19
N TYR A 126 4.38 -30.68 27.29
CA TYR A 126 2.93 -30.57 27.36
C TYR A 126 2.35 -30.02 26.07
N GLN A 127 1.19 -30.55 25.68
CA GLN A 127 0.41 -30.00 24.57
C GLN A 127 -0.36 -28.77 25.07
N ILE A 128 -0.08 -27.61 24.49
CA ILE A 128 -0.72 -26.35 24.85
C ILE A 128 -1.22 -25.63 23.60
N ALA A 129 -2.37 -24.97 23.74
CA ALA A 129 -2.88 -24.07 22.71
C ALA A 129 -2.26 -22.68 22.89
N VAL A 130 -1.58 -22.20 21.85
CA VAL A 130 -1.01 -20.84 21.81
C VAL A 130 -1.62 -20.06 20.65
N PRO A 131 -1.74 -18.72 20.75
CA PRO A 131 -2.04 -17.89 19.59
C PRO A 131 -1.02 -18.16 18.48
N SER A 132 -1.45 -18.28 17.22
CA SER A 132 -0.50 -18.54 16.12
C SER A 132 0.57 -17.44 16.01
N ARG A 133 0.25 -16.23 16.47
CA ARG A 133 1.15 -15.07 16.56
C ARG A 133 2.37 -15.32 17.46
N ASP A 134 2.24 -16.19 18.46
CA ASP A 134 3.27 -16.46 19.46
C ASP A 134 4.15 -17.67 19.10
N LEU A 135 3.96 -18.23 17.89
CA LEU A 135 4.80 -19.28 17.35
C LEU A 135 6.18 -18.75 16.99
N VAL A 136 7.20 -19.53 17.28
CA VAL A 136 8.59 -19.21 16.98
C VAL A 136 9.27 -20.37 16.22
N PRO A 137 10.30 -20.09 15.41
CA PRO A 137 11.11 -21.15 14.82
C PRO A 137 11.68 -22.09 15.88
N GLY A 138 11.52 -23.39 15.67
CA GLY A 138 11.85 -24.46 16.61
C GLY A 138 10.67 -25.01 17.41
N ASP A 139 9.50 -24.37 17.43
CA ASP A 139 8.32 -24.97 18.06
C ASP A 139 7.91 -26.26 17.34
N ILE A 140 7.39 -27.24 18.09
CA ILE A 140 6.76 -28.43 17.53
C ILE A 140 5.25 -28.19 17.51
N VAL A 141 4.69 -28.07 16.31
CA VAL A 141 3.27 -27.87 16.05
C VAL A 141 2.59 -29.20 15.77
N LEU A 142 1.41 -29.39 16.35
CA LEU A 142 0.53 -30.51 16.11
C LEU A 142 -0.48 -30.16 15.01
N LEU A 143 -0.51 -30.99 13.97
CA LEU A 143 -1.40 -30.86 12.83
C LEU A 143 -2.49 -31.92 12.90
N GLU A 144 -3.74 -31.49 12.74
CA GLU A 144 -4.93 -32.34 12.72
C GLU A 144 -5.87 -31.88 11.62
N ALA A 145 -6.66 -32.83 11.08
CA ALA A 145 -7.65 -32.54 10.06
C ALA A 145 -8.62 -31.43 10.48
N GLY A 146 -8.87 -30.48 9.58
CA GLY A 146 -9.71 -29.30 9.80
C GLY A 146 -8.94 -28.06 10.26
N ASN A 147 -7.68 -28.20 10.68
CA ASN A 147 -6.87 -27.06 11.09
C ASN A 147 -6.08 -26.47 9.92
N TYR A 148 -5.88 -25.14 9.98
CA TYR A 148 -4.91 -24.47 9.13
C TYR A 148 -3.50 -24.65 9.68
N VAL A 149 -2.54 -24.76 8.77
CA VAL A 149 -1.11 -24.79 9.09
C VAL A 149 -0.68 -23.37 9.51
N PRO A 150 -0.19 -23.15 10.75
CA PRO A 150 -0.05 -21.82 11.33
C PRO A 150 1.29 -21.13 11.05
N ALA A 151 2.26 -21.83 10.46
CA ALA A 151 3.59 -21.35 10.08
C ALA A 151 4.19 -22.32 9.05
N ASP A 152 5.36 -22.02 8.47
CA ASP A 152 6.04 -23.01 7.62
C ASP A 152 6.72 -24.06 8.49
N LEU A 153 6.47 -25.33 8.18
CA LEU A 153 6.88 -26.48 8.99
C LEU A 153 7.69 -27.49 8.18
N ARG A 154 8.70 -28.06 8.82
CA ARG A 154 9.31 -29.35 8.42
C ARG A 154 8.61 -30.47 9.17
N LEU A 155 7.99 -31.40 8.46
CA LEU A 155 7.24 -32.50 9.08
C LEU A 155 8.18 -33.48 9.77
N VAL A 156 7.91 -33.76 11.03
CA VAL A 156 8.68 -34.65 11.90
C VAL A 156 8.02 -36.03 11.99
N SER A 157 6.68 -36.05 12.04
CA SER A 157 5.91 -37.28 11.96
C SER A 157 4.61 -37.07 11.21
N THR A 158 4.16 -38.11 10.50
CA THR A 158 2.96 -38.06 9.65
C THR A 158 2.21 -39.38 9.74
N VAL A 159 0.89 -39.31 9.91
CA VAL A 159 0.00 -40.47 9.87
C VAL A 159 -1.13 -40.16 8.88
N ASN A 160 -1.02 -40.72 7.67
CA ASN A 160 -1.94 -40.47 6.55
C ASN A 160 -2.23 -38.98 6.32
N LEU A 161 -1.23 -38.12 6.51
CA LEU A 161 -1.42 -36.67 6.46
C LEU A 161 -1.65 -36.21 5.02
N LYS A 162 -2.75 -35.49 4.78
CA LYS A 162 -3.06 -34.83 3.51
C LYS A 162 -3.32 -33.36 3.75
N ILE A 163 -2.71 -32.51 2.92
CA ILE A 163 -2.82 -31.05 3.02
C ILE A 163 -3.25 -30.49 1.67
N GLU A 164 -4.23 -29.60 1.69
CA GLU A 164 -4.66 -28.83 0.53
C GLU A 164 -3.78 -27.58 0.38
N GLU A 165 -3.01 -27.54 -0.70
CA GLU A 165 -2.01 -26.48 -0.97
C GLU A 165 -2.44 -25.56 -2.12
N ALA A 166 -3.74 -25.55 -2.46
CA ALA A 166 -4.30 -24.78 -3.56
C ALA A 166 -4.03 -23.27 -3.44
N SER A 167 -3.97 -22.75 -2.20
CA SER A 167 -3.66 -21.34 -1.93
C SER A 167 -2.24 -20.92 -2.35
N LEU A 168 -1.32 -21.88 -2.46
CA LEU A 168 0.11 -21.63 -2.73
C LEU A 168 0.58 -22.20 -4.07
N THR A 169 0.02 -23.33 -4.48
CA THR A 169 0.41 -24.06 -5.71
C THR A 169 -0.61 -23.92 -6.83
N GLY A 170 -1.86 -23.55 -6.52
CA GLY A 170 -2.98 -23.57 -7.47
C GLY A 170 -3.57 -24.96 -7.73
N GLU A 171 -2.98 -26.03 -7.19
CA GLU A 171 -3.48 -27.39 -7.37
C GLU A 171 -4.54 -27.74 -6.30
N SER A 172 -5.74 -28.09 -6.73
CA SER A 172 -6.87 -28.41 -5.83
C SER A 172 -6.84 -29.82 -5.24
N VAL A 173 -5.93 -30.69 -5.69
CA VAL A 173 -5.84 -32.07 -5.19
C VAL A 173 -5.00 -32.08 -3.91
N PRO A 174 -5.52 -32.58 -2.78
CA PRO A 174 -4.74 -32.65 -1.54
C PRO A 174 -3.49 -33.51 -1.70
N VAL A 175 -2.36 -32.99 -1.26
CA VAL A 175 -1.05 -33.63 -1.38
C VAL A 175 -0.81 -34.55 -0.19
N GLU A 176 -0.44 -35.80 -0.46
CA GLU A 176 0.01 -36.73 0.57
C GLU A 176 1.40 -36.35 1.09
N LYS A 177 1.50 -36.18 2.41
CA LYS A 177 2.71 -35.73 3.09
C LYS A 177 3.40 -36.88 3.81
N SER A 178 4.72 -36.86 3.80
CA SER A 178 5.56 -37.88 4.46
C SER A 178 6.78 -37.24 5.12
N ALA A 179 6.87 -37.36 6.44
CA ALA A 179 7.98 -36.80 7.22
C ALA A 179 9.34 -37.46 6.89
N ALA A 180 9.32 -38.75 6.53
CA ALA A 180 10.53 -39.56 6.33
C ALA A 180 11.28 -39.25 5.03
N LEU A 181 10.66 -38.51 4.10
CA LEU A 181 11.30 -38.15 2.84
C LEU A 181 12.41 -37.11 3.08
N VAL A 182 13.51 -37.30 2.36
CA VAL A 182 14.57 -36.31 2.17
C VAL A 182 14.59 -36.01 0.67
N LEU A 183 14.47 -34.73 0.33
CA LEU A 183 14.25 -34.29 -1.05
C LEU A 183 15.50 -33.61 -1.61
N ASP A 184 15.54 -33.45 -2.93
CA ASP A 184 16.60 -32.67 -3.58
C ASP A 184 16.52 -31.19 -3.13
N LYS A 185 17.67 -30.52 -3.07
CA LYS A 185 17.76 -29.09 -2.76
C LYS A 185 17.05 -28.23 -3.81
N GLU A 186 17.04 -28.70 -5.06
CA GLU A 186 16.38 -28.04 -6.20
C GLU A 186 14.87 -28.37 -6.26
N ALA A 187 14.32 -29.12 -5.30
CA ALA A 187 12.90 -29.47 -5.32
C ALA A 187 12.02 -28.22 -5.25
N GLY A 188 11.14 -28.11 -6.26
CA GLY A 188 10.12 -27.08 -6.34
C GLY A 188 9.16 -27.15 -5.16
N LEU A 189 8.45 -26.05 -4.89
CA LEU A 189 7.62 -25.92 -3.70
C LEU A 189 6.51 -26.98 -3.61
N GLY A 190 5.86 -27.31 -4.74
CA GLY A 190 4.83 -28.37 -4.80
C GLY A 190 5.38 -29.78 -4.57
N ASP A 191 6.67 -30.02 -4.83
CA ASP A 191 7.30 -31.32 -4.63
C ASP A 191 7.75 -31.55 -3.19
N ARG A 192 7.71 -30.52 -2.33
CA ARG A 192 8.12 -30.57 -0.92
C ARG A 192 7.09 -31.28 -0.04
N LYS A 193 6.93 -32.58 -0.28
CA LYS A 193 5.99 -33.48 0.43
C LYS A 193 6.33 -33.71 1.90
N ASN A 194 7.50 -33.26 2.34
CA ASN A 194 7.97 -33.36 3.72
C ASN A 194 7.87 -32.02 4.49
N SER A 195 7.25 -31.01 3.86
CA SER A 195 6.96 -29.70 4.41
C SER A 195 5.46 -29.42 4.42
N ALA A 196 5.05 -28.51 5.29
CA ALA A 196 3.71 -27.91 5.32
C ALA A 196 3.84 -26.39 5.38
N PHE A 197 2.96 -25.66 4.72
CA PHE A 197 3.12 -24.22 4.50
C PHE A 197 2.02 -23.41 5.18
N LEU A 198 2.33 -22.20 5.64
CA LEU A 198 1.38 -21.27 6.26
C LEU A 198 0.09 -21.14 5.42
N SER A 199 -1.08 -21.07 6.09
CA SER A 199 -2.42 -20.91 5.48
C SER A 199 -2.88 -22.00 4.51
N THR A 200 -2.18 -23.14 4.45
CA THR A 200 -2.71 -24.37 3.85
C THR A 200 -3.58 -25.11 4.86
N MET A 201 -4.51 -25.95 4.40
CA MET A 201 -5.47 -26.64 5.28
C MET A 201 -5.19 -28.13 5.33
N VAL A 202 -5.15 -28.69 6.53
CA VAL A 202 -5.02 -30.14 6.71
C VAL A 202 -6.38 -30.78 6.44
N THR A 203 -6.50 -31.55 5.36
CA THR A 203 -7.76 -32.19 4.97
C THR A 203 -7.97 -33.53 5.65
N TYR A 204 -6.88 -34.25 5.95
CA TYR A 204 -6.95 -35.59 6.52
C TYR A 204 -5.70 -35.97 7.31
N GLY A 205 -5.86 -36.88 8.27
CA GLY A 205 -4.76 -37.43 9.06
C GLY A 205 -4.28 -36.49 10.16
N ARG A 206 -3.10 -36.81 10.69
CA ARG A 206 -2.42 -36.03 11.73
C ARG A 206 -0.91 -36.05 11.54
N GLY A 207 -0.23 -35.06 12.09
CA GLY A 207 1.23 -34.99 12.03
C GLY A 207 1.82 -34.06 13.08
N LYS A 208 3.14 -34.15 13.25
CA LYS A 208 3.95 -33.17 13.99
C LYS A 208 4.86 -32.45 13.00
N GLY A 209 5.02 -31.15 13.14
CA GLY A 209 5.93 -30.36 12.34
C GLY A 209 6.76 -29.41 13.19
N LEU A 210 8.04 -29.28 12.88
CA LEU A 210 8.93 -28.29 13.45
C LEU A 210 8.78 -26.98 12.68
N VAL A 211 8.56 -25.86 13.37
CA VAL A 211 8.49 -24.53 12.75
C VAL A 211 9.86 -24.14 12.22
N ILE A 212 9.96 -23.94 10.91
CA ILE A 212 11.18 -23.50 10.22
C ILE A 212 11.17 -22.01 9.88
N GLY A 213 9.98 -21.43 9.69
CA GLY A 213 9.80 -20.04 9.31
C GLY A 213 8.49 -19.46 9.84
N THR A 214 8.52 -18.19 10.24
CA THR A 214 7.37 -17.45 10.79
C THR A 214 7.25 -16.07 10.14
N GLY A 215 6.04 -15.51 10.13
CA GLY A 215 5.75 -14.18 9.60
C GLY A 215 6.21 -14.00 8.14
N MET A 216 6.94 -12.92 7.88
CA MET A 216 7.48 -12.60 6.54
C MET A 216 8.49 -13.61 6.01
N ARG A 217 9.04 -14.50 6.85
CA ARG A 217 10.01 -15.53 6.44
C ARG A 217 9.37 -16.82 5.95
N THR A 218 8.04 -16.89 5.94
CA THR A 218 7.29 -18.01 5.34
C THR A 218 7.18 -17.86 3.82
N GLN A 219 6.79 -18.90 3.09
CA GLN A 219 6.53 -18.82 1.64
C GLN A 219 5.43 -17.80 1.32
N ILE A 220 4.35 -17.78 2.10
CA ILE A 220 3.31 -16.74 2.00
C ILE A 220 3.85 -15.38 2.40
N GLY A 221 4.73 -15.30 3.40
CA GLY A 221 5.42 -14.08 3.79
C GLY A 221 6.25 -13.46 2.67
N LEU A 222 7.02 -14.29 1.95
CA LEU A 222 7.79 -13.87 0.78
C LEU A 222 6.88 -13.41 -0.35
N ILE A 223 5.76 -14.08 -0.59
CA ILE A 223 4.74 -13.62 -1.56
C ILE A 223 4.15 -12.28 -1.12
N ALA A 224 3.82 -12.13 0.16
CA ALA A 224 3.30 -10.88 0.71
C ALA A 224 4.33 -9.74 0.58
N GLU A 225 5.61 -10.01 0.79
CA GLU A 225 6.70 -9.06 0.58
C GLU A 225 6.80 -8.65 -0.89
N MET A 226 6.77 -9.62 -1.81
CA MET A 226 6.80 -9.34 -3.25
C MET A 226 5.61 -8.48 -3.69
N ILE A 227 4.39 -8.82 -3.24
CA ILE A 227 3.18 -8.04 -3.53
C ILE A 227 3.29 -6.63 -2.94
N GLN A 228 3.79 -6.51 -1.71
CA GLN A 228 3.97 -5.19 -1.07
C GLN A 228 5.09 -4.38 -1.69
N SER A 229 6.14 -5.02 -2.22
CA SER A 229 7.29 -4.35 -2.86
C SER A 229 6.93 -3.71 -4.20
N TYR A 230 5.84 -4.15 -4.82
CA TYR A 230 5.33 -3.54 -6.04
C TYR A 230 4.77 -2.15 -5.74
N GLU A 231 5.32 -1.12 -6.39
CA GLU A 231 4.82 0.24 -6.27
C GLU A 231 3.47 0.38 -6.99
N GLU A 232 2.52 1.06 -6.36
CA GLU A 232 1.24 1.35 -7.02
C GLU A 232 1.47 2.38 -8.13
N GLU A 233 1.41 1.94 -9.39
CA GLU A 233 1.43 2.85 -10.53
C GLU A 233 0.09 3.58 -10.67
N ALA A 234 0.15 4.86 -11.02
CA ALA A 234 -1.04 5.66 -11.32
C ALA A 234 -1.81 5.10 -12.53
N THR A 235 -3.13 5.11 -12.48
CA THR A 235 -3.96 4.58 -13.57
C THR A 235 -3.84 5.41 -14.85
N PRO A 236 -4.14 4.85 -16.03
CA PRO A 236 -4.05 5.60 -17.28
C PRO A 236 -4.89 6.89 -17.29
N LEU A 237 -6.06 6.91 -16.65
CA LEU A 237 -6.91 8.09 -16.49
C LEU A 237 -6.28 9.08 -15.52
N GLN A 238 -5.69 8.62 -14.41
CA GLN A 238 -4.96 9.49 -13.50
C GLN A 238 -3.79 10.17 -14.23
N GLN A 239 -3.00 9.43 -15.00
CA GLN A 239 -1.91 9.98 -15.83
C GLN A 239 -2.44 10.99 -16.87
N LYS A 240 -3.56 10.67 -17.53
CA LYS A 240 -4.20 11.59 -18.49
C LYS A 240 -4.76 12.84 -17.82
N LEU A 241 -5.36 12.72 -16.64
CA LEU A 241 -5.88 13.85 -15.87
C LEU A 241 -4.74 14.74 -15.38
N GLU A 242 -3.63 14.15 -14.94
CA GLU A 242 -2.43 14.90 -14.55
C GLU A 242 -1.84 15.62 -15.77
N HIS A 243 -1.76 14.95 -16.92
CA HIS A 243 -1.33 15.57 -18.17
C HIS A 243 -2.26 16.72 -18.59
N LEU A 244 -3.59 16.51 -18.55
CA LEU A 244 -4.57 17.56 -18.83
C LEU A 244 -4.43 18.73 -17.85
N GLY A 245 -4.21 18.45 -16.56
CA GLY A 245 -3.97 19.47 -15.53
C GLY A 245 -2.71 20.28 -15.83
N LYS A 246 -1.61 19.62 -16.23
CA LYS A 246 -0.37 20.30 -16.65
C LYS A 246 -0.57 21.14 -17.92
N VAL A 247 -1.27 20.62 -18.92
CA VAL A 247 -1.57 21.36 -20.16
C VAL A 247 -2.45 22.58 -19.89
N LEU A 248 -3.53 22.43 -19.13
CA LEU A 248 -4.42 23.53 -18.77
C LEU A 248 -3.69 24.57 -17.90
N GLY A 249 -2.94 24.13 -16.90
CA GLY A 249 -2.18 25.03 -16.03
C GLY A 249 -1.08 25.78 -16.77
N THR A 250 -0.33 25.12 -17.66
CA THR A 250 0.68 25.79 -18.51
C THR A 250 0.06 26.76 -19.51
N ALA A 251 -1.04 26.39 -20.17
CA ALA A 251 -1.78 27.28 -21.06
C ALA A 251 -2.32 28.49 -20.31
N CYS A 252 -2.84 28.29 -19.09
CA CYS A 252 -3.32 29.37 -18.25
C CYS A 252 -2.21 30.35 -17.86
N ILE A 253 -1.05 29.84 -17.40
CA ILE A 253 0.12 30.68 -17.11
C ILE A 253 0.56 31.47 -18.35
N ALA A 254 0.56 30.84 -19.53
CA ALA A 254 0.90 31.51 -20.77
C ALA A 254 -0.08 32.65 -21.09
N ILE A 255 -1.39 32.42 -20.94
CA ILE A 255 -2.42 33.46 -21.14
C ILE A 255 -2.26 34.58 -20.11
N CYS A 256 -2.07 34.25 -18.83
CA CYS A 256 -1.82 35.24 -17.79
C CYS A 256 -0.60 36.11 -18.10
N LEU A 257 0.48 35.50 -18.60
CA LEU A 257 1.69 36.23 -19.01
C LEU A 257 1.41 37.13 -20.22
N VAL A 258 0.66 36.66 -21.22
CA VAL A 258 0.27 37.47 -22.39
C VAL A 258 -0.60 38.65 -21.98
N VAL A 259 -1.61 38.44 -21.12
CA VAL A 259 -2.49 39.49 -20.60
C VAL A 259 -1.70 40.50 -19.79
N LEU A 260 -0.76 40.04 -18.95
CA LEU A 260 0.08 40.91 -18.15
C LEU A 260 1.01 41.74 -19.03
N VAL A 261 1.68 41.15 -20.02
CA VAL A 261 2.53 41.87 -20.98
C VAL A 261 1.70 42.88 -21.79
N TYR A 262 0.54 42.48 -22.31
CA TYR A 262 -0.35 43.37 -23.05
C TYR A 262 -0.89 44.52 -22.17
N GLY A 263 -1.31 44.21 -20.95
CA GLY A 263 -1.77 45.19 -19.97
C GLY A 263 -0.69 46.18 -19.60
N LEU A 264 0.56 45.73 -19.43
CA LEU A 264 1.69 46.62 -19.29
C LEU A 264 1.84 47.51 -20.54
N PHE A 265 1.89 46.97 -21.76
CA PHE A 265 2.02 47.81 -22.96
C PHE A 265 0.89 48.84 -23.16
N ARG A 266 -0.33 48.53 -22.71
CA ARG A 266 -1.51 49.35 -22.92
C ARG A 266 -1.73 50.37 -21.81
N ASP A 267 -1.69 49.91 -20.57
CA ASP A 267 -2.11 50.68 -19.39
C ASP A 267 -0.92 51.37 -18.72
N THR A 268 0.31 50.90 -18.97
CA THR A 268 1.54 51.53 -18.48
C THR A 268 2.35 52.14 -19.62
N ARG A 269 2.85 53.37 -19.44
CA ARG A 269 3.73 54.00 -20.45
C ARG A 269 5.13 53.38 -20.37
N LEU A 270 5.31 52.20 -20.98
CA LEU A 270 6.57 51.46 -20.98
C LEU A 270 7.79 52.28 -21.44
N THR A 271 7.57 53.34 -22.21
CA THR A 271 8.59 54.31 -22.62
C THR A 271 9.23 55.07 -21.46
N ASP A 272 8.54 55.19 -20.32
CA ASP A 272 9.01 55.90 -19.13
C ASP A 272 9.92 55.01 -18.24
N VAL A 273 9.87 53.67 -18.39
CA VAL A 273 10.80 52.74 -17.73
C VAL A 273 12.26 53.01 -18.13
N LEU A 274 12.49 53.30 -19.41
CA LEU A 274 13.82 53.57 -19.97
C LEU A 274 14.36 54.96 -19.60
N ASN A 275 13.47 55.91 -19.25
CA ASN A 275 13.85 57.30 -18.95
C ASN A 275 13.96 57.60 -17.44
N ILE A 276 13.16 56.94 -16.59
CA ILE A 276 13.01 57.31 -15.17
C ILE A 276 13.53 56.20 -14.22
N GLY A 277 13.83 55.01 -14.76
CA GLY A 277 14.34 53.85 -14.03
C GLY A 277 13.24 53.00 -13.39
N PHE A 278 13.49 51.69 -13.27
CA PHE A 278 12.51 50.67 -12.84
C PHE A 278 11.84 50.98 -11.49
N LEU A 279 12.59 51.54 -10.54
CA LEU A 279 12.11 51.84 -9.18
C LEU A 279 11.06 52.99 -9.16
N ASN A 280 11.24 54.03 -9.97
CA ASN A 280 10.32 55.18 -10.01
C ASN A 280 9.05 54.87 -10.81
N TYR A 281 9.15 54.00 -11.83
CA TYR A 281 8.01 53.48 -12.58
C TYR A 281 7.13 52.57 -11.70
N TRP A 282 7.76 51.71 -10.89
CA TRP A 282 7.04 50.87 -9.92
C TRP A 282 6.24 51.68 -8.90
N GLU A 283 6.78 52.81 -8.42
CA GLU A 283 6.07 53.69 -7.48
C GLU A 283 4.93 54.47 -8.14
N ALA A 284 5.09 54.91 -9.39
CA ALA A 284 4.10 55.72 -10.10
C ALA A 284 2.86 54.92 -10.54
N GLU A 285 3.05 53.67 -11.00
CA GLU A 285 1.98 52.84 -11.57
C GLU A 285 1.70 51.57 -10.74
N LYS A 286 2.11 51.57 -9.46
CA LYS A 286 1.88 50.48 -8.51
C LYS A 286 0.45 49.96 -8.53
N LYS A 287 -0.53 50.87 -8.59
CA LYS A 287 -1.95 50.53 -8.54
C LYS A 287 -2.40 49.73 -9.78
N ASP A 288 -1.91 50.09 -10.95
CA ASP A 288 -2.29 49.45 -12.21
C ASP A 288 -1.59 48.11 -12.40
N ILE A 289 -0.31 48.01 -11.99
CA ILE A 289 0.43 46.75 -11.96
C ILE A 289 -0.20 45.76 -10.98
N VAL A 290 -0.60 46.21 -9.78
CA VAL A 290 -1.31 45.38 -8.80
C VAL A 290 -2.62 44.86 -9.40
N ASN A 291 -3.44 45.73 -10.01
CA ASN A 291 -4.70 45.34 -10.65
C ASN A 291 -4.48 44.31 -11.79
N LEU A 292 -3.43 44.48 -12.60
CA LEU A 292 -3.09 43.54 -13.67
C LEU A 292 -2.67 42.17 -13.13
N ILE A 293 -1.89 42.13 -12.05
CA ILE A 293 -1.51 40.87 -11.39
C ILE A 293 -2.73 40.22 -10.74
N LEU A 294 -3.61 40.98 -10.08
CA LEU A 294 -4.86 40.46 -9.51
C LEU A 294 -5.78 39.87 -10.58
N THR A 295 -5.85 40.52 -11.74
CA THR A 295 -6.61 40.01 -12.90
C THR A 295 -6.01 38.69 -13.41
N ALA A 296 -4.68 38.60 -13.48
CA ALA A 296 -3.99 37.37 -13.86
C ALA A 296 -4.19 36.24 -12.82
N VAL A 297 -4.19 36.57 -11.52
CA VAL A 297 -4.47 35.63 -10.43
C VAL A 297 -5.91 35.15 -10.47
N SER A 298 -6.88 36.04 -10.66
CA SER A 298 -8.30 35.68 -10.80
C SER A 298 -8.55 34.80 -12.02
N LEU A 299 -7.87 35.08 -13.13
CA LEU A 299 -7.93 34.25 -14.33
C LEU A 299 -7.32 32.85 -14.08
N ALA A 300 -6.22 32.79 -13.33
CA ALA A 300 -5.59 31.52 -12.96
C ALA A 300 -6.52 30.64 -12.12
N ILE A 301 -7.16 31.22 -11.11
CA ILE A 301 -8.13 30.52 -10.24
C ILE A 301 -9.33 30.02 -11.06
N ALA A 302 -9.88 30.87 -11.92
CA ALA A 302 -11.04 30.53 -12.75
C ALA A 302 -10.77 29.37 -13.71
N ALA A 303 -9.51 29.13 -14.08
CA ALA A 303 -9.11 28.07 -15.00
C ALA A 303 -8.82 26.73 -14.31
N VAL A 304 -8.73 26.68 -12.98
CA VAL A 304 -8.44 25.42 -12.25
C VAL A 304 -9.67 24.51 -12.29
N PRO A 305 -9.57 23.31 -12.88
CA PRO A 305 -10.71 22.41 -12.99
C PRO A 305 -10.87 21.58 -11.69
N GLU A 306 -11.21 22.27 -10.60
CA GLU A 306 -11.33 21.68 -9.25
C GLU A 306 -12.40 20.58 -9.15
N GLY A 307 -13.37 20.57 -10.07
CA GLY A 307 -14.44 19.56 -10.13
C GLY A 307 -14.03 18.22 -10.78
N LEU A 308 -12.89 18.16 -11.49
CA LEU A 308 -12.52 16.96 -12.25
C LEU A 308 -12.34 15.71 -11.36
N PRO A 309 -11.63 15.75 -10.22
CA PRO A 309 -11.47 14.57 -9.36
C PRO A 309 -12.81 14.04 -8.84
N ALA A 310 -13.74 14.93 -8.50
CA ALA A 310 -15.07 14.57 -8.03
C ALA A 310 -15.90 13.90 -9.13
N ILE A 311 -15.91 14.48 -10.33
CA ILE A 311 -16.63 13.93 -11.49
C ILE A 311 -16.10 12.54 -11.84
N VAL A 312 -14.77 12.38 -11.88
CA VAL A 312 -14.11 11.11 -12.18
C VAL A 312 -14.48 10.05 -11.15
N THR A 313 -14.43 10.40 -9.86
CA THR A 313 -14.81 9.50 -8.77
C THR A 313 -16.28 9.04 -8.88
N ILE A 314 -17.19 9.96 -9.19
CA ILE A 314 -18.61 9.66 -9.41
C ILE A 314 -18.80 8.73 -10.62
N CYS A 315 -18.12 9.02 -11.73
CA CYS A 315 -18.17 8.18 -12.92
C CYS A 315 -17.66 6.75 -12.65
N LEU A 316 -16.52 6.61 -11.95
CA LEU A 316 -15.97 5.30 -11.56
C LEU A 316 -16.90 4.57 -10.60
N ALA A 317 -17.51 5.26 -9.64
CA ALA A 317 -18.48 4.67 -8.71
C ALA A 317 -19.73 4.15 -9.44
N LEU A 318 -20.25 4.88 -10.41
CA LEU A 318 -21.36 4.44 -11.26
C LEU A 318 -20.96 3.24 -12.14
N GLY A 319 -19.72 3.22 -12.65
CA GLY A 319 -19.16 2.08 -13.38
C GLY A 319 -19.09 0.82 -12.51
N MET A 320 -18.58 0.95 -11.29
CA MET A 320 -18.53 -0.13 -10.30
C MET A 320 -19.94 -0.65 -9.96
N GLN A 321 -20.92 0.22 -9.75
CA GLN A 321 -22.31 -0.18 -9.51
C GLN A 321 -22.89 -1.02 -10.67
N ARG A 322 -22.56 -0.69 -11.92
CA ARG A 322 -22.96 -1.49 -13.09
C ARG A 322 -22.26 -2.85 -13.11
N MET A 323 -20.98 -2.93 -12.77
CA MET A 323 -20.23 -4.20 -12.73
C MET A 323 -20.73 -5.15 -11.64
N ILE A 324 -21.13 -4.63 -10.48
CA ILE A 324 -21.73 -5.44 -9.40
C ILE A 324 -23.01 -6.14 -9.87
N LYS A 325 -23.83 -5.48 -10.70
CA LYS A 325 -25.03 -6.11 -11.31
C LYS A 325 -24.71 -7.30 -12.21
N HIS A 326 -23.48 -7.38 -12.71
CA HIS A 326 -22.95 -8.48 -13.50
C HIS A 326 -22.03 -9.41 -12.69
N THR A 327 -22.22 -9.49 -11.37
CA THR A 327 -21.46 -10.36 -10.44
C THR A 327 -19.95 -10.11 -10.42
N ALA A 328 -19.48 -8.95 -10.90
CA ALA A 328 -18.08 -8.52 -10.81
C ALA A 328 -17.89 -7.54 -9.64
N LEU A 329 -17.24 -8.00 -8.57
CA LEU A 329 -16.92 -7.17 -7.41
C LEU A 329 -15.57 -6.48 -7.59
N ILE A 330 -15.58 -5.16 -7.77
CA ILE A 330 -14.36 -4.36 -7.81
C ILE A 330 -13.99 -3.88 -6.41
N ARG A 331 -12.76 -4.20 -5.98
CA ARG A 331 -12.23 -3.85 -4.65
C ARG A 331 -11.60 -2.46 -4.58
N LYS A 332 -11.15 -1.91 -5.71
CA LYS A 332 -10.53 -0.58 -5.82
C LYS A 332 -11.20 0.22 -6.95
N LEU A 333 -11.71 1.42 -6.66
CA LEU A 333 -12.40 2.27 -7.65
C LEU A 333 -11.60 2.48 -8.96
N PRO A 334 -10.28 2.74 -8.93
CA PRO A 334 -9.51 2.95 -10.16
C PRO A 334 -9.41 1.69 -11.04
N ALA A 335 -9.61 0.48 -10.48
CA ALA A 335 -9.52 -0.76 -11.25
C ALA A 335 -10.64 -0.93 -12.30
N VAL A 336 -11.75 -0.19 -12.17
CA VAL A 336 -12.82 -0.11 -13.18
C VAL A 336 -12.25 0.30 -14.54
N GLU A 337 -11.30 1.24 -14.52
CA GLU A 337 -10.68 1.81 -15.71
C GLU A 337 -9.58 0.90 -16.26
N THR A 338 -8.67 0.44 -15.39
CA THR A 338 -7.55 -0.44 -15.77
C THR A 338 -8.04 -1.70 -16.48
N LEU A 339 -9.18 -2.27 -16.05
CA LEU A 339 -9.80 -3.42 -16.72
C LEU A 339 -10.19 -3.13 -18.17
N GLY A 340 -10.66 -1.91 -18.47
CA GLY A 340 -11.03 -1.49 -19.82
C GLY A 340 -9.84 -1.20 -20.72
N CYS A 341 -8.66 -0.96 -20.15
CA CYS A 341 -7.42 -0.70 -20.88
C CYS A 341 -6.49 -1.93 -20.96
N ALA A 342 -6.89 -3.07 -20.39
CA ALA A 342 -6.11 -4.30 -20.43
C ALA A 342 -5.98 -4.81 -21.86
N THR A 343 -4.73 -5.04 -22.31
CA THR A 343 -4.41 -5.61 -23.63
C THR A 343 -4.03 -7.08 -23.55
N VAL A 344 -3.71 -7.56 -22.35
CA VAL A 344 -3.36 -8.95 -22.02
C VAL A 344 -4.09 -9.34 -20.73
N VAL A 345 -4.54 -10.60 -20.64
CA VAL A 345 -5.20 -11.20 -19.47
C VAL A 345 -4.34 -12.34 -18.95
#